data_AF-A0A011NNK5-F1
#
_entry.id   AF-A0A011NNK5-F1
#
_cell.length_a   1.000
_cell.length_b   1.000
_cell.length_c   1.000
_cell.angle_alpha   90.00
_cell.angle_beta   90.00
_cell.angle_gamma   90.00
#
_symmetry.space_group_name_H-M   'P 1'
#
loop_
_entity.id
_entity.type
_entity.pdbx_description
1 polymer ?
#
loop_
_entity_poly.entity_id
_entity_poly.type
_entity_poly.pdbx_seq_one_letter_code
_entity_poly.pdbx_strand_id
1 'polypeptide(L)' 'MTVLQALVQGGGLTVRGTERSMRILRRGADGRVAEIAPEKSDLVRADDVIQVQESLF' A
#
# COMPACT_ATOMS: atom_id res chain seq x y z
N MET A 1 -1.45 -12.32 -3.73
CA MET A 1 -0.72 -11.24 -4.41
C MET A 1 0.02 -10.44 -3.35
N THR A 2 1.31 -10.16 -3.55
CA THR A 2 2.09 -9.34 -2.59
C THR A 2 1.89 -7.85 -2.84
N VAL A 3 2.23 -7.02 -1.85
CA VAL A 3 2.21 -5.55 -1.97
C VAL A 3 3.07 -5.07 -3.14
N LEU A 4 4.26 -5.64 -3.30
CA LEU A 4 5.13 -5.29 -4.43
C LEU A 4 4.52 -5.69 -5.78
N GLN A 5 3.91 -6.87 -5.87
CA GLN A 5 3.22 -7.29 -7.09
C GLN A 5 2.05 -6.37 -7.43
N ALA A 6 1.24 -6.00 -6.43
CA ALA A 6 0.12 -5.10 -6.61
C ALA A 6 0.57 -3.71 -7.08
N LEU A 7 1.67 -3.19 -6.52
CA LEU A 7 2.26 -1.93 -6.94
C LEU A 7 2.69 -1.98 -8.41
N VAL A 8 3.44 -3.00 -8.82
CA VAL A 8 3.90 -3.16 -10.21
C VAL A 8 2.72 -3.33 -11.16
N GLN A 9 1.71 -4.13 -10.78
CA GLN A 9 0.49 -4.32 -11.55
C GLN A 9 -0.31 -3.02 -11.71
N GLY A 10 -0.27 -2.13 -10.71
CA GLY A 10 -0.88 -0.80 -10.74
C GLY A 10 -0.09 0.26 -11.53
N GLY A 11 1.03 -0.11 -12.17
CA GLY A 11 1.88 0.81 -12.94
C GLY A 11 3.17 1.23 -12.24
N GLY A 12 3.47 0.67 -11.07
CA GLY A 12 4.68 0.95 -10.31
C GLY A 12 4.63 2.29 -9.55
N LEU A 13 5.80 2.75 -9.12
CA LEU A 13 5.94 4.08 -8.51
C LEU A 13 5.92 5.17 -9.59
N THR A 14 5.35 6.32 -9.25
CA THR A 14 5.58 7.55 -10.01
C THR A 14 6.98 8.11 -9.70
N VAL A 15 7.44 9.08 -10.49
CA VAL A 15 8.74 9.75 -10.27
C VAL A 15 8.86 10.35 -8.87
N ARG A 16 7.74 10.76 -8.26
CA ARG A 16 7.70 11.33 -6.91
C ARG A 16 7.29 10.32 -5.83
N GLY A 17 6.83 9.13 -6.19
CA GLY A 17 6.34 8.14 -5.25
C GLY A 17 7.47 7.45 -4.49
N THR A 18 7.24 7.10 -3.23
CA THR A 18 8.19 6.33 -2.42
C THR A 18 7.54 5.14 -1.73
N GLU A 19 8.23 4.00 -1.75
CA GLU A 19 7.85 2.82 -0.96
C GLU A 19 8.02 3.05 0.55
N ARG A 20 8.93 3.95 0.96
CA ARG A 20 9.32 4.15 2.36
C ARG A 20 8.16 4.62 3.24
N SER A 21 7.27 5.40 2.67
CA SER A 21 6.12 5.99 3.36
C SER A 21 4.80 5.41 2.85
N MET A 22 4.84 4.22 2.25
CA MET A 22 3.65 3.53 1.79
C MET A 22 2.79 3.08 2.96
N ARG A 23 1.47 3.15 2.79
CA ARG A 23 0.49 2.69 3.77
C ARG A 23 -0.57 1.81 3.12
N ILE A 24 -1.06 0.82 3.86
CA ILE A 24 -2.30 0.12 3.53
C ILE A 24 -3.39 0.65 4.46
N LEU A 25 -4.49 1.11 3.89
CA LEU A 25 -5.73 1.35 4.60
C LEU A 25 -6.60 0.11 4.46
N ARG A 26 -6.81 -0.61 5.56
CA ARG A 26 -7.56 -1.87 5.58
C ARG A 26 -8.81 -1.75 6.42
N ARG A 27 -9.96 -2.10 5.86
CA ARG A 27 -11.20 -2.18 6.61
C ARG A 27 -11.27 -3.50 7.39
N GLY A 28 -11.44 -3.39 8.70
CA GLY A 28 -11.69 -4.52 9.60
C GLY A 28 -13.15 -4.99 9.55
N ALA A 29 -13.42 -6.16 10.11
CA ALA A 29 -14.77 -6.72 10.20
C ALA A 29 -15.74 -5.87 11.04
N ASP A 30 -15.20 -5.02 11.91
CA ASP A 30 -15.93 -4.03 12.71
C ASP A 30 -16.24 -2.73 11.93
N GLY A 31 -15.85 -2.67 10.65
CA GLY A 31 -16.02 -1.52 9.78
C GLY A 31 -14.98 -0.41 9.97
N ARG A 32 -14.05 -0.54 10.94
CA ARG A 32 -13.00 0.45 11.17
C ARG A 32 -11.88 0.30 10.15
N VAL A 33 -11.21 1.42 9.84
CA VAL A 33 -10.05 1.41 8.94
C VAL A 33 -8.79 1.46 9.78
N ALA A 34 -7.90 0.49 9.57
CA ALA A 34 -6.56 0.45 10.16
C ALA A 34 -5.54 0.91 9.11
N GLU A 35 -4.58 1.72 9.54
CA GLU A 35 -3.41 2.09 8.74
C GLU A 35 -2.25 1.17 9.09
N ILE A 36 -1.67 0.53 8.07
CA ILE A 36 -0.62 -0.47 8.22
C ILE A 36 0.58 -0.01 7.40
N ALA A 37 1.78 -0.08 7.99
CA ALA A 37 3.04 0.02 7.25
C ALA A 37 3.36 -1.36 6.65
N PRO A 38 3.25 -1.56 5.33
CA PRO A 38 3.45 -2.87 4.74
C PRO A 38 4.92 -3.17 4.48
N GLU A 39 5.28 -4.45 4.60
CA GLU A 39 6.47 -5.00 3.96
C GLU A 39 6.16 -5.38 2.50
N LYS A 40 7.20 -5.42 1.64
CA LYS A 40 7.04 -5.74 0.21
C LYS A 40 6.43 -7.12 -0.04
N SER A 41 6.73 -8.06 0.86
CA SER A 41 6.27 -9.45 0.84
C SER A 41 4.88 -9.64 1.42
N ASP A 42 4.30 -8.62 2.07
CA ASP A 42 2.98 -8.74 2.68
C ASP A 42 1.93 -9.05 1.64
N LEU A 43 0.93 -9.83 2.04
CA LEU A 43 -0.20 -10.16 1.19
C LEU A 43 -1.24 -9.04 1.21
N VAL A 44 -1.64 -8.63 0.01
CA VAL A 44 -2.79 -7.74 -0.21
C VAL A 44 -4.08 -8.54 0.02
N ARG A 45 -5.00 -7.96 0.77
CA ARG A 45 -6.33 -8.50 1.05
C ARG A 45 -7.39 -7.78 0.21
N ALA A 46 -8.56 -8.38 0.13
CA ALA A 46 -9.72 -7.71 -0.45
C ALA A 46 -9.99 -6.39 0.27
N ASP A 47 -10.40 -5.38 -0.49
CA ASP A 47 -10.71 -4.02 -0.02
C ASP A 47 -9.55 -3.23 0.60
N ASP A 48 -8.31 -3.72 0.46
CA ASP A 48 -7.13 -2.93 0.80
C ASP A 48 -6.98 -1.75 -0.16
N VAL A 49 -6.70 -0.58 0.40
CA VAL A 49 -6.26 0.59 -0.35
C VAL A 49 -4.78 0.80 -0.09
N ILE A 50 -3.97 0.74 -1.15
CA ILE A 50 -2.53 1.02 -1.07
C ILE A 50 -2.31 2.50 -1.40
N GLN A 51 -1.85 3.25 -0.41
CA GLN A 51 -1.51 4.66 -0.56
C GLN A 51 0.01 4.81 -0.68
N VAL A 52 0.45 5.32 -1.82
CA VAL A 52 1.85 5.71 -2.05
C VAL A 52 1.96 7.22 -1.80
N GLN A 53 2.79 7.61 -0.84
CA GLN A 53 3.04 9.02 -0.55
C GLN A 53 4.16 9.57 -1.44
N GLU A 54 4.20 10.89 -1.59
CA GLU A 54 5.30 11.57 -2.28
C GLU A 54 6.55 11.59 -1.40
N SER A 55 7.72 11.46 -2.02
CA SER A 55 9.00 11.73 -1.36
C SER A 55 9.18 13.23 -1.16
N LEU A 56 9.60 13.64 0.04
CA LEU A 56 9.86 15.05 0.34
C LEU A 56 11.25 15.52 -0.14
N PHE A 57 12.09 14.61 -0.63
CA PHE A 57 13.46 14.84 -1.11
C PHE A 57 13.84 13.83 -2.20
#